data_AF-A0AA92W337-F1
#
_entry.id   AF-A0AA92W337-F1
#
_cell.length_a   1.000
_cell.length_b   1.000
_cell.length_c   1.000
_cell.angle_alpha   90.00
_cell.angle_beta   90.00
_cell.angle_gamma   90.00
#
_symmetry.space_group_name_H-M   'P 1'
#
loop_
_entity.id
_entity.type
_entity.pdbx_description
1 polymer ?
#
loop_
_entity_poly.entity_id
_entity_poly.type
_entity_poly.pdbx_seq_one_letter_code
_entity_poly.pdbx_strand_id
1 'polypeptide(L)'
;MKITKYIGALAFVAMLAACSNEEEQGINTLSNVVEVTANVGKNSIFTRSNPVGKTEEALSVFNDGDLIRILTNGKTVNYTKSGDNWIPENGDYLCWTGGVQEFKAIYPYSASENTVNTIYSGYVSADQSTLDKIAKSDYMWTNRIEAKAPQDRMLELYFQRQTARVVVRVSSFGNEFDGLKPVLTDVKVYSKLHVSAEEQVGENENIEEITAYKDPTPDENGNNVFYALVAPGEKKDGENFLKLTVTYNDEDGNPTLSKDLFVKGIPAHEYAQSYTYNVKIGKDKAAVGNVNVTDWSTGSVIKGGDAVTTTEKALLVIEKALAANKKNIEITLDADAGRDVLKKIKDALSSADDGSIELTVNGVETLCAEAFLECTQLKSINLPNVKSIGQSAFYSCYNMEAVNAPNATSIGDMAFVACTGLRKVTLGNISKAGTDIFEICDTRYSIDLVLSGDQRKMSDKYTETGWEPDPDGENYKDSSEHLKCDFLGYRFKSISCGDKKYNLYS
;
A
#
# COMPACT_ATOMS: atom_id res chain seq x y z
N MET A 1 -9.61 -23.27 27.51
CA MET A 1 -10.95 -23.48 28.10
C MET A 1 -11.52 -22.15 28.56
N LYS A 2 -12.30 -21.49 27.70
CA LYS A 2 -13.32 -20.49 28.04
C LYS A 2 -14.40 -20.62 26.97
N ILE A 3 -15.42 -21.40 27.31
CA ILE A 3 -16.65 -21.59 26.54
C ILE A 3 -17.49 -20.35 26.83
N THR A 4 -17.56 -19.42 25.90
CA THR A 4 -18.49 -18.29 26.00
C THR A 4 -19.80 -18.71 25.33
N LYS A 5 -20.85 -18.74 26.14
CA LYS A 5 -22.22 -19.16 25.82
C LYS A 5 -22.79 -18.35 24.65
N TYR A 6 -23.24 -19.03 23.61
CA TYR A 6 -24.26 -18.50 22.68
C TYR A 6 -25.62 -18.61 23.38
N ILE A 7 -26.04 -17.56 24.07
CA ILE A 7 -27.43 -17.38 24.52
C ILE A 7 -27.80 -15.92 24.28
N GLY A 8 -28.59 -15.70 23.23
CA GLY A 8 -29.25 -14.45 22.83
C GLY A 8 -29.75 -14.66 21.40
N ALA A 9 -31.04 -14.62 21.05
CA ALA A 9 -32.21 -14.12 21.75
C ALA A 9 -33.43 -15.03 21.49
N LEU A 10 -34.05 -15.47 22.59
CA LEU A 10 -35.37 -16.09 22.63
C LEU A 10 -36.40 -14.95 22.70
N ALA A 11 -36.77 -14.36 21.57
CA ALA A 11 -37.89 -13.43 21.45
C ALA A 11 -38.31 -13.18 19.98
N PHE A 12 -38.80 -14.22 19.30
CA PHE A 12 -39.60 -14.06 18.08
C PHE A 12 -40.88 -14.88 18.22
N VAL A 13 -41.75 -14.44 19.15
CA VAL A 13 -43.10 -14.96 19.31
C VAL A 13 -44.07 -13.87 18.84
N ALA A 14 -44.48 -13.93 17.56
CA ALA A 14 -45.85 -13.67 17.11
C ALA A 14 -45.93 -13.59 15.57
N MET A 15 -46.68 -14.55 15.00
CA MET A 15 -47.37 -14.53 13.70
C MET A 15 -46.53 -14.55 12.41
N LEU A 16 -46.56 -15.68 11.66
CA LEU A 16 -47.24 -15.79 10.36
C LEU A 16 -47.06 -17.20 9.75
N ALA A 17 -48.15 -17.70 9.15
CA ALA A 17 -48.21 -18.97 8.45
C ALA A 17 -48.01 -18.73 6.95
N ALA A 18 -46.89 -19.18 6.39
CA ALA A 18 -46.72 -19.35 4.95
C ALA A 18 -45.47 -20.18 4.64
N CYS A 19 -45.56 -21.51 4.73
CA CYS A 19 -44.77 -22.45 3.94
C CYS A 19 -45.43 -23.83 4.03
N SER A 20 -46.31 -24.14 3.08
CA SER A 20 -46.83 -25.50 2.87
C SER A 20 -46.78 -25.81 1.38
N ASN A 21 -45.96 -26.78 1.00
CA ASN A 21 -46.33 -27.70 -0.06
C ASN A 21 -46.74 -29.00 0.65
N GLU A 22 -47.95 -29.45 0.36
CA GLU A 22 -48.52 -30.69 0.89
C GLU A 22 -47.68 -31.88 0.38
N GLU A 23 -46.85 -32.44 1.26
CA GLU A 23 -46.58 -33.87 1.43
C GLU A 23 -45.40 -34.04 2.40
N GLU A 24 -45.61 -33.75 3.69
CA GLU A 24 -44.93 -34.46 4.79
C GLU A 24 -45.65 -34.14 6.10
N GLN A 25 -46.34 -35.14 6.64
CA GLN A 25 -47.06 -35.05 7.89
C GLN A 25 -46.09 -34.92 9.07
N GLY A 26 -46.21 -33.80 9.79
CA GLY A 26 -45.88 -33.69 11.20
C GLY A 26 -44.42 -33.33 11.52
N ILE A 27 -44.14 -32.03 11.67
CA ILE A 27 -43.43 -31.37 12.79
C ILE A 27 -43.26 -29.88 12.42
N ASN A 28 -43.89 -28.99 13.18
CA ASN A 28 -43.73 -27.53 13.25
C ASN A 28 -43.52 -26.75 11.93
N THR A 29 -44.53 -25.96 11.56
CA THR A 29 -44.54 -24.98 10.44
C THR A 29 -43.49 -23.86 10.54
N LEU A 30 -42.75 -23.78 11.65
CA LEU A 30 -41.57 -22.92 11.84
C LEU A 30 -40.24 -23.61 11.42
N SER A 31 -40.26 -24.91 11.12
CA SER A 31 -39.04 -25.73 11.03
C SER A 31 -38.23 -25.54 9.75
N ASN A 32 -38.79 -24.91 8.71
CA ASN A 32 -38.12 -24.76 7.40
C ASN A 32 -37.79 -23.31 7.04
N VAL A 33 -38.01 -22.35 7.93
CA VAL A 33 -37.60 -20.95 7.70
C VAL A 33 -36.08 -20.88 7.56
N VAL A 34 -35.60 -20.08 6.60
CA VAL A 34 -34.19 -19.76 6.47
C VAL A 34 -33.86 -18.63 7.43
N GLU A 35 -33.10 -18.94 8.48
CA GLU A 35 -32.52 -17.92 9.35
C GLU A 35 -31.27 -17.37 8.67
N VAL A 36 -31.17 -16.05 8.54
CA VAL A 36 -30.06 -15.44 7.81
C VAL A 36 -29.06 -14.89 8.80
N THR A 37 -27.82 -15.35 8.68
CA THR A 37 -26.68 -14.64 9.25
C THR A 37 -25.76 -14.23 8.12
N ALA A 38 -25.81 -12.95 7.74
CA ALA A 38 -24.71 -12.39 6.97
C ALA A 38 -23.56 -12.15 7.93
N ASN A 39 -22.59 -13.06 7.88
CA ASN A 39 -21.47 -13.06 8.79
C ASN A 39 -20.32 -12.27 8.22
N VAL A 40 -19.49 -11.84 9.15
CA VAL A 40 -18.43 -10.91 8.88
C VAL A 40 -17.16 -11.42 9.51
N GLY A 41 -16.37 -12.12 8.69
CA GLY A 41 -15.06 -12.66 9.06
C GLY A 41 -15.07 -13.75 10.14
N LYS A 42 -14.77 -14.97 9.70
CA LYS A 42 -13.81 -15.87 10.38
C LYS A 42 -13.17 -16.88 9.43
N ASN A 43 -13.82 -17.15 8.28
CA ASN A 43 -13.28 -17.89 7.13
C ASN A 43 -13.66 -17.23 5.78
N SER A 44 -14.09 -15.97 5.79
CA SER A 44 -14.54 -15.22 4.61
C SER A 44 -13.46 -14.27 4.15
N ILE A 45 -13.03 -14.39 2.90
CA ILE A 45 -12.01 -13.53 2.26
C ILE A 45 -12.60 -12.23 1.67
N PHE A 46 -13.79 -11.79 2.12
CA PHE A 46 -14.56 -10.68 1.49
C PHE A 46 -15.32 -9.74 2.47
N THR A 47 -15.78 -8.57 1.97
CA THR A 47 -15.95 -7.24 2.64
C THR A 47 -17.35 -6.80 3.11
N ARG A 48 -17.50 -5.53 3.61
CA ARG A 48 -18.51 -5.03 4.58
C ARG A 48 -18.89 -3.53 4.41
N SER A 49 -19.99 -3.06 5.00
CA SER A 49 -20.74 -1.81 4.70
C SER A 49 -20.14 -0.45 5.10
N ASN A 50 -18.87 -0.40 5.49
CA ASN A 50 -18.22 0.86 5.84
C ASN A 50 -16.99 1.07 4.94
N PRO A 51 -17.14 1.61 3.73
CA PRO A 51 -16.04 1.65 2.78
C PRO A 51 -14.87 2.58 3.17
N VAL A 52 -15.09 3.48 4.12
CA VAL A 52 -14.12 4.49 4.61
C VAL A 52 -13.78 4.33 6.09
N GLY A 53 -14.10 3.19 6.70
CA GLY A 53 -13.81 2.91 8.10
C GLY A 53 -12.30 2.93 8.41
N LYS A 54 -11.95 3.36 9.62
CA LYS A 54 -10.55 3.53 10.08
C LYS A 54 -10.07 2.47 11.08
N THR A 55 -10.96 1.59 11.55
CA THR A 55 -10.63 0.50 12.47
C THR A 55 -11.09 -0.83 11.90
N GLU A 56 -10.50 -1.92 12.40
CA GLU A 56 -10.85 -3.24 11.91
C GLU A 56 -12.30 -3.50 12.24
N GLU A 57 -12.73 -3.19 13.47
CA GLU A 57 -14.10 -3.33 13.96
C GLU A 57 -15.10 -2.57 13.08
N ALA A 58 -14.81 -1.32 12.70
CA ALA A 58 -15.69 -0.50 11.87
C ALA A 58 -15.75 -1.01 10.43
N LEU A 59 -14.64 -1.52 9.91
CA LEU A 59 -14.53 -2.19 8.63
C LEU A 59 -14.98 -3.65 8.70
N SER A 60 -15.47 -4.09 9.87
CA SER A 60 -15.73 -5.48 10.29
C SER A 60 -17.22 -5.79 10.52
N VAL A 61 -18.14 -4.86 10.32
CA VAL A 61 -19.55 -5.12 10.65
C VAL A 61 -20.50 -4.56 9.60
N PHE A 62 -21.70 -5.14 9.55
CA PHE A 62 -22.87 -4.45 8.99
C PHE A 62 -23.44 -3.52 10.07
N ASN A 63 -23.89 -2.34 9.65
CA ASN A 63 -24.55 -1.36 10.49
C ASN A 63 -26.03 -1.70 10.63
N ASP A 64 -26.64 -1.32 11.76
CA ASP A 64 -28.10 -1.35 11.88
C ASP A 64 -28.74 -0.52 10.77
N GLY A 65 -29.78 -1.07 10.16
CA GLY A 65 -30.45 -0.48 9.00
C GLY A 65 -29.86 -0.89 7.65
N ASP A 66 -28.72 -1.59 7.60
CA ASP A 66 -28.20 -2.14 6.33
C ASP A 66 -29.21 -3.11 5.71
N LEU A 67 -29.33 -3.05 4.38
CA LEU A 67 -30.31 -3.84 3.63
C LEU A 67 -29.60 -4.79 2.66
N ILE A 68 -29.84 -6.09 2.83
CA ILE A 68 -29.46 -7.12 1.85
C ILE A 68 -30.69 -7.65 1.14
N ARG A 69 -30.49 -8.16 -0.06
CA ARG A 69 -31.53 -8.85 -0.84
C ARG A 69 -31.04 -10.25 -1.19
N ILE A 70 -31.89 -11.25 -0.95
CA ILE A 70 -31.57 -12.67 -1.19
C ILE A 70 -32.60 -13.25 -2.16
N LEU A 71 -32.11 -13.94 -3.19
CA LEU A 71 -32.88 -14.72 -4.16
C LEU A 71 -32.61 -16.21 -3.96
N THR A 72 -33.66 -16.99 -3.83
CA THR A 72 -33.61 -18.45 -3.93
C THR A 72 -34.92 -18.97 -4.53
N ASN A 73 -34.85 -19.99 -5.39
CA ASN A 73 -36.01 -20.62 -6.00
C ASN A 73 -37.04 -19.64 -6.60
N GLY A 74 -36.57 -18.55 -7.22
CA GLY A 74 -37.41 -17.52 -7.81
C GLY A 74 -38.07 -16.54 -6.81
N LYS A 75 -37.94 -16.77 -5.51
CA LYS A 75 -38.41 -15.84 -4.46
C LYS A 75 -37.29 -14.91 -4.03
N THR A 76 -37.59 -13.61 -4.00
CA THR A 76 -36.68 -12.57 -3.50
C THR A 76 -37.22 -12.02 -2.18
N VAL A 77 -36.35 -11.88 -1.19
CA VAL A 77 -36.68 -11.26 0.10
C VAL A 77 -35.59 -10.26 0.48
N ASN A 78 -36.00 -9.11 0.98
CA ASN A 78 -35.12 -8.11 1.56
C ASN A 78 -35.00 -8.34 3.07
N TYR A 79 -33.80 -8.16 3.62
CA TYR A 79 -33.55 -8.26 5.05
C TYR A 79 -32.83 -7.00 5.54
N THR A 80 -33.28 -6.48 6.69
CA THR A 80 -32.68 -5.34 7.38
C THR A 80 -31.87 -5.81 8.58
N LYS A 81 -30.66 -5.28 8.74
CA LYS A 81 -29.85 -5.50 9.94
C LYS A 81 -30.47 -4.79 11.14
N SER A 82 -30.66 -5.51 12.24
CA SER A 82 -31.11 -4.95 13.52
C SER A 82 -30.52 -5.73 14.70
N GLY A 83 -29.59 -5.12 15.44
CA GLY A 83 -28.84 -5.77 16.50
C GLY A 83 -27.99 -6.89 15.93
N ASP A 84 -28.12 -8.12 16.42
CA ASP A 84 -27.42 -9.30 15.87
C ASP A 84 -28.16 -9.95 14.70
N ASN A 85 -29.42 -9.57 14.44
CA ASN A 85 -30.31 -10.29 13.54
C ASN A 85 -30.46 -9.62 12.17
N TRP A 86 -30.80 -10.42 11.17
CA TRP A 86 -31.32 -9.96 9.88
C TRP A 86 -32.82 -10.22 9.83
N ILE A 87 -33.60 -9.16 9.81
CA ILE A 87 -35.06 -9.21 9.89
C ILE A 87 -35.63 -9.04 8.48
N PRO A 88 -36.47 -9.96 7.98
CA PRO A 88 -37.09 -9.79 6.67
C PRO A 88 -38.09 -8.64 6.67
N GLU A 89 -38.06 -7.85 5.60
CA GLU A 89 -39.08 -6.82 5.37
C GLU A 89 -40.44 -7.46 5.11
N ASN A 90 -41.51 -6.80 5.53
CA ASN A 90 -42.91 -7.22 5.33
C ASN A 90 -43.31 -8.58 5.92
N GLY A 91 -42.46 -9.21 6.73
CA GLY A 91 -42.72 -10.55 7.27
C GLY A 91 -42.64 -11.66 6.21
N ASP A 92 -41.96 -11.40 5.09
CA ASP A 92 -41.73 -12.39 4.03
C ASP A 92 -40.50 -13.23 4.31
N TYR A 93 -40.63 -14.56 4.40
CA TYR A 93 -39.50 -15.44 4.71
C TYR A 93 -39.08 -16.31 3.53
N LEU A 94 -37.78 -16.61 3.43
CA LEU A 94 -37.28 -17.70 2.62
C LEU A 94 -37.44 -19.03 3.36
N CYS A 95 -37.64 -20.12 2.61
CA CYS A 95 -37.78 -21.47 3.16
C CYS A 95 -36.80 -22.45 2.50
N TRP A 96 -36.30 -23.38 3.31
CA TRP A 96 -35.49 -24.52 2.89
C TRP A 96 -36.33 -25.55 2.12
N THR A 97 -35.83 -26.08 1.01
CA THR A 97 -36.60 -26.98 0.12
C THR A 97 -36.23 -28.47 0.20
N GLY A 98 -35.61 -28.94 1.29
CA GLY A 98 -35.29 -30.36 1.51
C GLY A 98 -34.21 -30.97 0.59
N GLY A 99 -33.82 -30.29 -0.49
CA GLY A 99 -32.77 -30.67 -1.43
C GLY A 99 -31.73 -29.57 -1.65
N VAL A 100 -30.97 -29.68 -2.74
CA VAL A 100 -29.96 -28.68 -3.13
C VAL A 100 -30.64 -27.35 -3.44
N GLN A 101 -30.14 -26.27 -2.87
CA GLN A 101 -30.73 -24.94 -2.99
C GLN A 101 -29.64 -23.88 -3.19
N GLU A 102 -29.82 -23.02 -4.20
CA GLU A 102 -28.93 -21.89 -4.49
C GLU A 102 -29.49 -20.60 -3.86
N PHE A 103 -28.59 -19.82 -3.27
CA PHE A 103 -28.87 -18.51 -2.67
C PHE A 103 -27.93 -17.48 -3.28
N LYS A 104 -28.49 -16.54 -4.03
CA LYS A 104 -27.77 -15.36 -4.51
C LYS A 104 -28.15 -14.18 -3.63
N ALA A 105 -27.18 -13.38 -3.21
CA ALA A 105 -27.47 -12.21 -2.40
C ALA A 105 -26.63 -11.00 -2.77
N ILE A 106 -27.19 -9.81 -2.54
CA ILE A 106 -26.52 -8.53 -2.76
C ILE A 106 -26.58 -7.61 -1.53
N TYR A 107 -25.61 -6.72 -1.46
CA TYR A 107 -25.56 -5.56 -0.57
C TYR A 107 -25.07 -4.34 -1.36
N PRO A 108 -25.52 -3.11 -1.06
CA PRO A 108 -26.78 -2.82 -0.41
C PRO A 108 -27.94 -3.05 -1.39
N TYR A 109 -29.16 -3.24 -0.89
CA TYR A 109 -30.34 -3.30 -1.75
C TYR A 109 -30.61 -1.95 -2.46
N SER A 110 -30.48 -0.82 -1.75
CA SER A 110 -30.64 0.53 -2.32
C SER A 110 -29.26 1.15 -2.55
N ALA A 111 -28.98 1.54 -3.80
CA ALA A 111 -27.75 2.24 -4.18
C ALA A 111 -27.85 3.76 -3.98
N SER A 112 -29.07 4.30 -4.07
CA SER A 112 -29.40 5.70 -3.81
C SER A 112 -30.89 5.84 -3.50
N GLU A 113 -31.37 7.06 -3.25
CA GLU A 113 -32.80 7.35 -3.07
C GLU A 113 -33.67 6.87 -4.25
N ASN A 114 -33.13 6.87 -5.48
CA ASN A 114 -33.88 6.59 -6.70
C ASN A 114 -33.38 5.35 -7.46
N THR A 115 -32.32 4.69 -6.97
CA THR A 115 -31.68 3.56 -7.64
C THR A 115 -31.60 2.37 -6.70
N VAL A 116 -32.09 1.21 -7.15
CA VAL A 116 -31.99 -0.06 -6.41
C VAL A 116 -31.09 -1.02 -7.16
N ASN A 117 -30.33 -1.79 -6.41
CA ASN A 117 -29.54 -2.89 -6.92
C ASN A 117 -30.43 -4.13 -7.14
N THR A 118 -30.06 -4.92 -8.13
CA THR A 118 -30.65 -6.23 -8.41
C THR A 118 -29.61 -7.32 -8.23
N ILE A 119 -30.04 -8.58 -8.21
CA ILE A 119 -29.14 -9.74 -8.08
C ILE A 119 -28.07 -9.77 -9.17
N TYR A 120 -28.34 -9.18 -10.34
CA TYR A 120 -27.48 -9.25 -11.53
C TYR A 120 -26.88 -7.90 -11.94
N SER A 121 -27.26 -6.80 -11.30
CA SER A 121 -26.83 -5.46 -11.67
C SER A 121 -26.78 -4.56 -10.44
N GLY A 122 -25.60 -4.01 -10.19
CA GLY A 122 -25.33 -3.06 -9.12
C GLY A 122 -25.00 -1.66 -9.64
N TYR A 123 -24.97 -0.69 -8.73
CA TYR A 123 -24.69 0.71 -9.03
C TYR A 123 -23.87 1.37 -7.93
N VAL A 124 -23.01 2.31 -8.32
CA VAL A 124 -22.45 3.35 -7.45
C VAL A 124 -23.24 4.65 -7.64
N SER A 125 -23.41 5.44 -6.58
CA SER A 125 -24.11 6.72 -6.64
C SER A 125 -23.21 7.81 -7.23
N ALA A 126 -23.80 8.73 -8.00
CA ALA A 126 -23.15 9.98 -8.44
C ALA A 126 -22.92 10.96 -7.28
N ASP A 127 -23.71 10.85 -6.22
CA ASP A 127 -23.50 11.63 -5.00
C ASP A 127 -23.06 10.69 -3.88
N GLN A 128 -21.80 10.79 -3.49
CA GLN A 128 -21.19 10.05 -2.38
C GLN A 128 -20.70 11.00 -1.29
N SER A 129 -21.24 12.23 -1.21
CA SER A 129 -20.75 13.32 -0.35
C SER A 129 -20.82 13.06 1.16
N THR A 130 -21.51 12.01 1.61
CA THR A 130 -21.67 11.66 3.03
C THR A 130 -21.37 10.18 3.27
N LEU A 131 -21.10 9.79 4.53
CA LEU A 131 -20.83 8.40 4.91
C LEU A 131 -21.95 7.44 4.49
N ASP A 132 -23.21 7.83 4.66
CA ASP A 132 -24.38 7.04 4.23
C ASP A 132 -24.42 6.86 2.70
N LYS A 133 -24.17 7.95 1.96
CA LYS A 133 -24.22 7.93 0.49
C LYS A 133 -23.09 7.09 -0.13
N ILE A 134 -21.87 7.19 0.40
CA ILE A 134 -20.76 6.35 -0.08
C ILE A 134 -20.95 4.88 0.32
N ALA A 135 -21.48 4.59 1.52
CA ALA A 135 -21.80 3.22 1.94
C ALA A 135 -22.84 2.57 1.01
N LYS A 136 -23.84 3.33 0.56
CA LYS A 136 -24.84 2.84 -0.42
C LYS A 136 -24.24 2.52 -1.81
N SER A 137 -23.07 3.06 -2.12
CA SER A 137 -22.36 2.76 -3.37
C SER A 137 -21.50 1.50 -3.28
N ASP A 138 -21.46 0.84 -2.12
CA ASP A 138 -20.54 -0.25 -1.85
C ASP A 138 -21.09 -1.62 -2.29
N TYR A 139 -21.35 -1.75 -3.59
CA TYR A 139 -22.00 -2.93 -4.14
C TYR A 139 -21.17 -4.20 -3.92
N MET A 140 -21.83 -5.22 -3.35
CA MET A 140 -21.29 -6.53 -3.08
C MET A 140 -22.28 -7.62 -3.47
N TRP A 141 -21.74 -8.78 -3.79
CA TRP A 141 -22.50 -9.91 -4.29
C TRP A 141 -21.98 -11.24 -3.73
N THR A 142 -22.85 -12.22 -3.59
CA THR A 142 -22.48 -13.60 -3.23
C THR A 142 -23.39 -14.61 -3.90
N ASN A 143 -22.83 -15.79 -4.17
CA ASN A 143 -23.59 -16.97 -4.56
C ASN A 143 -23.18 -18.15 -3.68
N ARG A 144 -24.17 -18.77 -3.04
CA ARG A 144 -23.98 -19.91 -2.14
C ARG A 144 -24.91 -21.04 -2.51
N ILE A 145 -24.35 -22.23 -2.67
CA ILE A 145 -25.11 -23.46 -2.93
C ILE A 145 -25.05 -24.32 -1.68
N GLU A 146 -26.22 -24.70 -1.18
CA GLU A 146 -26.36 -25.59 -0.04
C GLU A 146 -26.93 -26.92 -0.48
N ALA A 147 -26.24 -28.02 -0.17
CA ALA A 147 -26.67 -29.36 -0.58
C ALA A 147 -27.93 -29.84 0.16
N LYS A 148 -28.12 -29.35 1.38
CA LYS A 148 -29.27 -29.58 2.25
C LYS A 148 -29.32 -28.48 3.30
N ALA A 149 -30.49 -28.31 3.92
CA ALA A 149 -30.64 -27.38 5.01
C ALA A 149 -29.72 -27.76 6.21
N PRO A 150 -29.02 -26.78 6.80
CA PRO A 150 -28.21 -27.00 8.00
C PRO A 150 -29.12 -27.30 9.20
N GLN A 151 -28.56 -27.93 10.24
CA GLN A 151 -29.33 -28.39 11.41
C GLN A 151 -29.93 -27.22 12.22
N ASP A 152 -29.21 -26.11 12.29
CA ASP A 152 -29.62 -24.86 12.94
C ASP A 152 -30.45 -23.95 12.02
N ARG A 153 -30.70 -24.37 10.75
CA ARG A 153 -31.40 -23.61 9.71
C ARG A 153 -30.75 -22.28 9.32
N MET A 154 -29.54 -22.02 9.78
CA MET A 154 -28.82 -20.77 9.56
C MET A 154 -28.11 -20.77 8.20
N LEU A 155 -28.55 -19.91 7.29
CA LEU A 155 -27.84 -19.57 6.07
C LEU A 155 -26.77 -18.53 6.40
N GLU A 156 -25.51 -18.93 6.27
CA GLU A 156 -24.38 -18.00 6.34
C GLU A 156 -24.10 -17.40 4.95
N LEU A 157 -23.86 -16.09 4.85
CA LEU A 157 -23.53 -15.44 3.56
C LEU A 157 -22.18 -14.73 3.61
N TYR A 158 -21.44 -14.76 2.50
CA TYR A 158 -20.09 -14.22 2.36
C TYR A 158 -19.98 -13.32 1.12
N PHE A 159 -20.06 -12.00 1.32
CA PHE A 159 -20.19 -10.99 0.26
C PHE A 159 -18.88 -10.53 -0.35
N GLN A 160 -18.76 -10.57 -1.69
CA GLN A 160 -17.64 -10.09 -2.48
C GLN A 160 -17.87 -8.66 -2.96
N ARG A 161 -16.94 -7.74 -2.64
CA ARG A 161 -16.94 -6.37 -3.19
C ARG A 161 -16.80 -6.40 -4.71
N GLN A 162 -17.66 -5.66 -5.39
CA GLN A 162 -17.67 -5.54 -6.85
C GLN A 162 -17.19 -4.16 -7.32
N THR A 163 -16.87 -3.27 -6.39
CA THR A 163 -16.41 -1.89 -6.66
C THR A 163 -14.90 -1.75 -6.44
N ALA A 164 -14.33 -0.69 -7.00
CA ALA A 164 -13.00 -0.21 -6.65
C ALA A 164 -13.11 1.03 -5.75
N ARG A 165 -12.19 1.19 -4.80
CA ARG A 165 -12.09 2.41 -3.98
C ARG A 165 -11.03 3.34 -4.54
N VAL A 166 -11.42 4.56 -4.88
CA VAL A 166 -10.52 5.64 -5.26
C VAL A 166 -10.34 6.56 -4.05
N VAL A 167 -9.08 6.74 -3.65
CA VAL A 167 -8.65 7.69 -2.62
C VAL A 167 -7.87 8.80 -3.33
N VAL A 168 -8.39 10.02 -3.30
CA VAL A 168 -7.72 11.21 -3.83
C VAL A 168 -7.10 11.95 -2.67
N ARG A 169 -5.78 11.86 -2.54
CA ARG A 169 -5.02 12.60 -1.52
C ARG A 169 -4.42 13.84 -2.15
N VAL A 170 -4.81 15.01 -1.67
CA VAL A 170 -4.38 16.29 -2.23
C VAL A 170 -3.44 17.02 -1.29
N SER A 171 -2.24 17.31 -1.76
CA SER A 171 -1.23 18.04 -0.98
C SER A 171 -1.66 19.46 -0.66
N SER A 172 -1.01 20.08 0.34
CA SER A 172 -1.13 21.52 0.56
C SER A 172 -0.73 22.32 -0.69
N PHE A 173 -1.30 23.52 -0.81
CA PHE A 173 -0.97 24.45 -1.88
C PHE A 173 0.46 24.96 -1.69
N GLY A 174 1.27 24.93 -2.76
CA GLY A 174 2.65 25.41 -2.71
C GLY A 174 2.76 26.94 -2.76
N ASN A 175 3.98 27.47 -2.64
CA ASN A 175 4.28 28.92 -2.61
C ASN A 175 3.79 29.69 -3.85
N GLU A 176 3.48 29.01 -4.94
CA GLU A 176 2.87 29.63 -6.13
C GLU A 176 1.46 30.20 -5.86
N PHE A 177 0.87 29.90 -4.70
CA PHE A 177 -0.41 30.41 -4.23
C PHE A 177 -0.28 31.49 -3.12
N ASP A 178 0.92 31.97 -2.82
CA ASP A 178 1.16 32.98 -1.79
C ASP A 178 0.31 34.23 -2.03
N GLY A 179 -0.44 34.66 -0.99
CA GLY A 179 -1.35 35.80 -1.04
C GLY A 179 -2.72 35.52 -1.69
N LEU A 180 -2.98 34.32 -2.23
CA LEU A 180 -4.23 33.99 -2.93
C LEU A 180 -5.25 33.19 -2.09
N LYS A 181 -4.88 32.79 -0.87
CA LYS A 181 -5.70 32.02 0.11
C LYS A 181 -6.61 30.94 -0.54
N PRO A 182 -6.04 29.99 -1.31
CA PRO A 182 -6.82 28.97 -1.99
C PRO A 182 -7.38 27.92 -1.02
N VAL A 183 -8.56 27.42 -1.33
CA VAL A 183 -9.20 26.29 -0.63
C VAL A 183 -9.70 25.28 -1.66
N LEU A 184 -9.43 24.01 -1.43
CA LEU A 184 -10.03 22.92 -2.19
C LEU A 184 -11.44 22.66 -1.65
N THR A 185 -12.45 23.02 -2.42
CA THR A 185 -13.85 22.98 -1.98
C THR A 185 -14.58 21.71 -2.42
N ASP A 186 -14.18 21.11 -3.54
CA ASP A 186 -14.88 19.94 -4.10
C ASP A 186 -13.92 19.09 -4.95
N VAL A 187 -14.14 17.77 -4.93
CA VAL A 187 -13.42 16.79 -5.75
C VAL A 187 -14.44 15.84 -6.37
N LYS A 188 -14.43 15.77 -7.70
CA LYS A 188 -15.19 14.80 -8.47
C LYS A 188 -14.27 13.72 -9.04
N VAL A 189 -14.76 12.49 -9.03
CA VAL A 189 -14.14 11.34 -9.70
C VAL A 189 -15.06 10.92 -10.83
N TYR A 190 -14.50 10.69 -12.03
CA TYR A 190 -15.28 10.28 -13.18
C TYR A 190 -15.22 8.77 -13.34
N SER A 191 -16.39 8.13 -13.42
CA SER A 191 -16.53 6.71 -13.72
C SER A 191 -17.91 6.41 -14.28
N LYS A 192 -18.09 5.21 -14.82
CA LYS A 192 -19.44 4.68 -15.06
C LYS A 192 -20.11 4.40 -13.71
N LEU A 193 -21.43 4.45 -13.67
CA LEU A 193 -22.18 4.22 -12.43
C LEU A 193 -22.62 2.76 -12.25
N HIS A 194 -22.71 1.96 -13.32
CA HIS A 194 -23.10 0.56 -13.21
C HIS A 194 -21.93 -0.34 -12.83
N VAL A 195 -22.22 -1.34 -12.02
CA VAL A 195 -21.31 -2.38 -11.56
C VAL A 195 -21.91 -3.73 -11.95
N SER A 196 -21.26 -4.45 -12.86
CA SER A 196 -21.74 -5.78 -13.28
C SER A 196 -21.39 -6.84 -12.25
N ALA A 197 -22.36 -7.68 -11.88
CA ALA A 197 -22.16 -8.80 -10.95
C ALA A 197 -21.81 -10.12 -11.66
N GLU A 198 -22.16 -10.25 -12.94
CA GLU A 198 -21.78 -11.33 -13.84
C GLU A 198 -21.31 -10.72 -15.16
N GLU A 199 -20.40 -11.41 -15.86
CA GLU A 199 -19.70 -10.97 -17.07
C GLU A 199 -20.65 -10.89 -18.29
N GLN A 200 -21.70 -10.07 -18.23
CA GLN A 200 -22.64 -9.80 -19.32
C GLN A 200 -23.26 -8.40 -19.08
N VAL A 201 -22.83 -7.38 -19.83
CA VAL A 201 -23.64 -6.30 -20.46
C VAL A 201 -22.68 -5.26 -21.07
N GLY A 202 -23.04 -4.79 -22.27
CA GLY A 202 -22.16 -4.18 -23.26
C GLY A 202 -21.70 -2.73 -23.04
N GLU A 203 -20.76 -2.37 -23.90
CA GLU A 203 -19.71 -1.36 -23.77
C GLU A 203 -20.12 0.14 -23.81
N ASN A 204 -21.39 0.50 -23.72
CA ASN A 204 -21.82 1.90 -23.90
C ASN A 204 -22.48 2.49 -22.66
N GLU A 205 -21.70 2.62 -21.60
CA GLU A 205 -22.08 3.44 -20.46
C GLU A 205 -21.34 4.76 -20.44
N ASN A 206 -22.13 5.82 -20.26
CA ASN A 206 -21.62 7.17 -20.12
C ASN A 206 -20.77 7.28 -18.85
N ILE A 207 -19.68 8.02 -18.96
CA ILE A 207 -18.89 8.43 -17.82
C ILE A 207 -19.61 9.58 -17.14
N GLU A 208 -19.83 9.44 -15.83
CA GLU A 208 -20.57 10.40 -15.01
C GLU A 208 -19.65 11.00 -13.93
N GLU A 209 -20.05 12.16 -13.41
CA GLU A 209 -19.37 12.82 -12.29
C GLU A 209 -19.83 12.23 -10.95
N ILE A 210 -18.90 11.67 -10.19
CA ILE A 210 -19.13 11.20 -8.82
C ILE A 210 -18.59 12.24 -7.84
N THR A 211 -19.46 12.78 -6.99
CA THR A 211 -19.08 13.64 -5.87
C THR A 211 -18.43 12.81 -4.78
N ALA A 212 -17.14 13.03 -4.53
CA ALA A 212 -16.39 12.27 -3.55
C ALA A 212 -16.72 12.69 -2.10
N TYR A 213 -16.68 11.73 -1.19
CA TYR A 213 -16.72 11.98 0.25
C TYR A 213 -15.41 12.65 0.70
N LYS A 214 -15.48 13.82 1.33
CA LYS A 214 -14.32 14.46 1.97
C LYS A 214 -14.14 13.94 3.39
N ASP A 215 -12.97 13.39 3.71
CA ASP A 215 -12.63 13.09 5.11
C ASP A 215 -12.57 14.41 5.90
N PRO A 216 -13.31 14.54 7.02
CA PRO A 216 -13.24 15.73 7.85
C PRO A 216 -11.87 15.90 8.51
N THR A 217 -11.07 14.84 8.61
CA THR A 217 -9.74 14.86 9.20
C THR A 217 -8.69 14.75 8.08
N PRO A 218 -7.78 15.73 7.94
CA PRO A 218 -6.62 15.58 7.07
C PRO A 218 -5.78 14.36 7.44
N ASP A 219 -4.97 13.87 6.51
CA ASP A 219 -4.01 12.81 6.83
C ASP A 219 -2.89 13.32 7.76
N GLU A 220 -2.01 12.41 8.18
CA GLU A 220 -0.86 12.70 9.05
C GLU A 220 0.08 13.81 8.53
N ASN A 221 0.07 14.08 7.22
CA ASN A 221 0.88 15.10 6.57
C ASN A 221 0.08 16.40 6.32
N GLY A 222 -1.16 16.48 6.82
CA GLY A 222 -2.06 17.62 6.64
C GLY A 222 -2.73 17.66 5.26
N ASN A 223 -2.68 16.59 4.47
CA ASN A 223 -3.30 16.54 3.14
C ASN A 223 -4.81 16.34 3.27
N ASN A 224 -5.56 16.93 2.33
CA ASN A 224 -7.00 16.65 2.23
C ASN A 224 -7.19 15.28 1.57
N VAL A 225 -8.07 14.44 2.14
CA VAL A 225 -8.36 13.10 1.64
C VAL A 225 -9.81 13.00 1.20
N PHE A 226 -10.03 12.48 -0.01
CA PHE A 226 -11.34 12.24 -0.57
C PHE A 226 -11.50 10.79 -1.01
N TYR A 227 -12.70 10.26 -0.87
CA TYR A 227 -13.03 8.88 -1.21
C TYR A 227 -14.17 8.83 -2.22
N ALA A 228 -14.05 7.96 -3.22
CA ALA A 228 -15.14 7.59 -4.10
C ALA A 228 -15.08 6.09 -4.37
N LEU A 229 -16.24 5.44 -4.40
CA LEU A 229 -16.40 4.11 -4.95
C LEU A 229 -16.75 4.22 -6.42
N VAL A 230 -15.99 3.53 -7.25
CA VAL A 230 -16.14 3.56 -8.70
C VAL A 230 -16.40 2.15 -9.21
N ALA A 231 -17.08 2.09 -10.35
CA ALA A 231 -17.19 0.84 -11.06
C ALA A 231 -15.84 0.42 -11.66
N PRO A 232 -15.45 -0.87 -11.57
CA PRO A 232 -14.27 -1.40 -12.24
C PRO A 232 -14.36 -1.27 -13.76
N GLY A 233 -13.20 -1.17 -14.42
CA GLY A 233 -13.14 -1.08 -15.87
C GLY A 233 -11.76 -0.77 -16.43
N GLU A 234 -11.68 -0.85 -17.75
CA GLU A 234 -10.47 -0.58 -18.53
C GLU A 234 -10.09 0.91 -18.53
N LYS A 235 -8.82 1.17 -18.84
CA LYS A 235 -8.27 2.51 -18.98
C LYS A 235 -8.97 3.29 -20.10
N LYS A 236 -9.28 4.58 -19.87
CA LYS A 236 -9.84 5.51 -20.88
C LYS A 236 -9.02 6.80 -20.97
N ASP A 237 -8.12 6.90 -21.95
CA ASP A 237 -7.15 7.99 -22.07
C ASP A 237 -7.73 9.38 -22.39
N GLY A 238 -8.88 9.46 -23.07
CA GLY A 238 -9.50 10.73 -23.49
C GLY A 238 -10.44 11.38 -22.47
N GLU A 239 -10.87 10.62 -21.47
CA GLU A 239 -11.90 11.03 -20.53
C GLU A 239 -11.32 11.89 -19.39
N ASN A 240 -12.17 12.71 -18.77
CA ASN A 240 -11.83 13.27 -17.47
C ASN A 240 -11.75 12.14 -16.45
N PHE A 241 -10.77 12.19 -15.56
CA PHE A 241 -10.65 11.28 -14.42
C PHE A 241 -10.96 12.00 -13.11
N LEU A 242 -10.35 13.16 -12.89
CA LEU A 242 -10.62 13.98 -11.70
C LEU A 242 -10.99 15.40 -12.11
N LYS A 243 -11.90 16.01 -11.34
CA LYS A 243 -12.11 17.45 -11.33
C LYS A 243 -11.92 17.96 -9.90
N LEU A 244 -11.02 18.92 -9.72
CA LEU A 244 -10.73 19.56 -8.45
C LEU A 244 -11.16 21.03 -8.52
N THR A 245 -12.05 21.44 -7.64
CA THR A 245 -12.57 22.81 -7.58
C THR A 245 -11.80 23.60 -6.54
N VAL A 246 -10.99 24.56 -7.00
CA VAL A 246 -10.21 25.45 -6.13
C VAL A 246 -10.89 26.81 -6.04
N THR A 247 -11.18 27.24 -4.83
CA THR A 247 -11.79 28.55 -4.54
C THR A 247 -10.77 29.46 -3.86
N TYR A 248 -10.53 30.62 -4.47
CA TYR A 248 -9.67 31.68 -3.96
C TYR A 248 -10.49 32.64 -3.10
N ASN A 249 -9.95 33.05 -1.96
CA ASN A 249 -10.68 33.88 -1.01
C ASN A 249 -9.97 35.22 -0.76
N ASP A 250 -10.74 36.25 -0.42
CA ASP A 250 -10.21 37.54 0.00
C ASP A 250 -9.61 37.48 1.42
N GLU A 251 -9.16 38.63 1.94
CA GLU A 251 -8.56 38.70 3.27
C GLU A 251 -9.50 38.25 4.39
N ASP A 252 -10.80 38.46 4.22
CA ASP A 252 -11.86 38.13 5.17
C ASP A 252 -12.37 36.67 5.01
N GLY A 253 -11.86 35.93 4.02
CA GLY A 253 -12.23 34.54 3.76
C GLY A 253 -13.45 34.37 2.86
N ASN A 254 -13.93 35.43 2.20
CA ASN A 254 -15.03 35.33 1.25
C ASN A 254 -14.54 34.82 -0.11
N PRO A 255 -15.28 33.91 -0.78
CA PRO A 255 -14.96 33.45 -2.12
C PRO A 255 -14.92 34.60 -3.14
N THR A 256 -13.83 34.67 -3.91
CA THR A 256 -13.64 35.66 -4.98
C THR A 256 -13.67 35.04 -6.37
N LEU A 257 -13.09 33.84 -6.53
CA LEU A 257 -13.00 33.11 -7.79
C LEU A 257 -12.94 31.61 -7.51
N SER A 258 -13.67 30.80 -8.29
CA SER A 258 -13.52 29.35 -8.32
C SER A 258 -13.01 28.89 -9.67
N LYS A 259 -12.09 27.92 -9.66
CA LYS A 259 -11.48 27.33 -10.86
C LYS A 259 -11.52 25.81 -10.77
N ASP A 260 -12.01 25.20 -11.83
CA ASP A 260 -11.98 23.75 -12.01
C ASP A 260 -10.66 23.32 -12.67
N LEU A 261 -9.98 22.36 -12.06
CA LEU A 261 -8.77 21.73 -12.57
C LEU A 261 -9.05 20.27 -12.91
N PHE A 262 -8.76 19.88 -14.15
CA PHE A 262 -9.05 18.54 -14.64
C PHE A 262 -7.79 17.70 -14.75
N VAL A 263 -7.88 16.44 -14.32
CA VAL A 263 -6.92 15.37 -14.64
C VAL A 263 -7.57 14.47 -15.69
N LYS A 264 -6.88 14.23 -16.80
CA LYS A 264 -7.32 13.38 -17.90
C LYS A 264 -6.81 11.95 -17.76
N GLY A 265 -7.52 11.00 -18.37
CA GLY A 265 -7.14 9.60 -18.45
C GLY A 265 -7.65 8.81 -17.24
N ILE A 266 -8.83 8.20 -17.35
CA ILE A 266 -9.33 7.28 -16.31
C ILE A 266 -8.42 6.04 -16.33
N PRO A 267 -7.73 5.70 -15.22
CA PRO A 267 -6.90 4.50 -15.15
C PRO A 267 -7.77 3.24 -15.05
N ALA A 268 -7.16 2.09 -15.33
CA ALA A 268 -7.83 0.81 -15.11
C ALA A 268 -8.04 0.57 -13.61
N HIS A 269 -9.24 0.12 -13.24
CA HIS A 269 -9.59 -0.21 -11.87
C HIS A 269 -10.17 -1.62 -11.81
N GLU A 270 -9.69 -2.42 -10.86
CA GLU A 270 -10.17 -3.77 -10.58
C GLU A 270 -11.09 -3.77 -9.36
N TYR A 271 -12.04 -4.71 -9.32
CA TYR A 271 -12.91 -4.88 -8.16
C TYR A 271 -12.11 -5.25 -6.92
N ALA A 272 -12.61 -4.83 -5.75
CA ALA A 272 -11.97 -5.08 -4.46
C ALA A 272 -10.50 -4.61 -4.38
N GLN A 273 -10.12 -3.60 -5.15
CA GLN A 273 -8.84 -2.88 -5.02
C GLN A 273 -9.07 -1.45 -4.52
N SER A 274 -8.12 -0.94 -3.75
CA SER A 274 -8.08 0.45 -3.26
C SER A 274 -6.91 1.19 -3.89
N TYR A 275 -7.21 2.23 -4.67
CA TYR A 275 -6.24 3.05 -5.40
C TYR A 275 -6.09 4.41 -4.73
N THR A 276 -4.89 4.74 -4.27
CA THR A 276 -4.56 6.05 -3.70
C THR A 276 -3.78 6.89 -4.69
N TYR A 277 -4.41 7.94 -5.20
CA TYR A 277 -3.82 8.92 -6.11
C TYR A 277 -3.36 10.14 -5.32
N ASN A 278 -2.04 10.36 -5.28
CA ASN A 278 -1.48 11.57 -4.68
C ASN A 278 -1.53 12.69 -5.73
N VAL A 279 -2.37 13.69 -5.53
CA VAL A 279 -2.62 14.77 -6.47
C VAL A 279 -1.97 16.05 -5.98
N LYS A 280 -1.20 16.68 -6.87
CA LYS A 280 -0.65 18.02 -6.67
C LYS A 280 -1.49 19.02 -7.46
N ILE A 281 -1.94 20.06 -6.79
CA ILE A 281 -2.60 21.20 -7.42
C ILE A 281 -1.55 22.23 -7.80
N GLY A 282 -1.53 22.63 -9.08
CA GLY A 282 -0.82 23.81 -9.54
C GLY A 282 -1.77 24.89 -10.05
N LYS A 283 -1.26 26.09 -10.35
CA LYS A 283 -2.05 27.27 -10.75
C LYS A 283 -3.05 27.02 -11.89
N ASP A 284 -2.65 26.25 -12.90
CA ASP A 284 -3.43 26.01 -14.13
C ASP A 284 -3.82 24.55 -14.36
N LYS A 285 -3.23 23.61 -13.62
CA LYS A 285 -3.48 22.18 -13.79
C LYS A 285 -3.32 21.43 -12.48
N ALA A 286 -4.05 20.33 -12.33
CA ALA A 286 -3.77 19.32 -11.33
C ALA A 286 -3.02 18.15 -12.00
N ALA A 287 -2.16 17.48 -11.24
CA ALA A 287 -1.44 16.31 -11.73
C ALA A 287 -1.46 15.20 -10.68
N VAL A 288 -1.69 13.97 -11.14
CA VAL A 288 -1.48 12.76 -10.35
C VAL A 288 0.02 12.48 -10.31
N GLY A 289 0.57 12.39 -9.11
CA GLY A 289 1.91 11.89 -8.83
C GLY A 289 1.89 10.38 -8.62
N ASN A 290 2.44 9.91 -7.51
CA ASN A 290 2.50 8.48 -7.23
C ASN A 290 1.11 7.88 -6.94
N VAL A 291 0.90 6.65 -7.42
CA VAL A 291 -0.31 5.86 -7.18
C VAL A 291 0.05 4.65 -6.34
N ASN A 292 -0.70 4.38 -5.27
CA ASN A 292 -0.56 3.15 -4.49
C ASN A 292 -1.81 2.29 -4.68
N VAL A 293 -1.63 1.00 -4.93
CA VAL A 293 -2.73 0.03 -5.07
C VAL A 293 -2.63 -0.99 -3.95
N THR A 294 -3.72 -1.20 -3.24
CA THR A 294 -3.81 -2.13 -2.11
C THR A 294 -5.01 -3.04 -2.27
N ASP A 295 -4.81 -4.34 -2.03
CA ASP A 295 -5.88 -5.32 -1.96
C ASP A 295 -6.91 -4.94 -0.88
N TRP A 296 -8.18 -4.84 -1.30
CA TRP A 296 -9.33 -4.46 -0.49
C TRP A 296 -10.38 -5.57 -0.40
N SER A 297 -10.00 -6.80 -0.72
CA SER A 297 -10.85 -7.98 -0.56
C SER A 297 -10.97 -8.42 0.90
N THR A 298 -9.93 -8.29 1.74
CA THR A 298 -9.89 -8.97 3.03
C THR A 298 -10.68 -8.30 4.16
N GLY A 299 -11.24 -7.11 3.94
CA GLY A 299 -11.90 -6.32 4.98
C GLY A 299 -10.99 -5.92 6.15
N SER A 300 -9.68 -6.16 6.03
CA SER A 300 -8.67 -5.65 6.95
C SER A 300 -8.66 -4.12 6.91
N VAL A 301 -8.15 -3.50 7.97
CA VAL A 301 -7.85 -2.06 7.93
C VAL A 301 -6.85 -1.79 6.82
N ILE A 302 -7.37 -1.37 5.67
CA ILE A 302 -6.58 -0.57 4.77
C ILE A 302 -6.62 0.80 5.40
N LYS A 303 -5.55 1.14 6.13
CA LYS A 303 -5.26 2.51 6.54
C LYS A 303 -5.52 3.38 5.31
N GLY A 304 -6.63 4.12 5.32
CA GLY A 304 -7.18 4.72 4.12
C GLY A 304 -6.26 5.81 3.66
N GLY A 305 -5.34 5.51 2.73
CA GLY A 305 -4.36 6.52 2.32
C GLY A 305 -3.75 7.23 3.54
N ASP A 306 -3.08 6.49 4.41
CA ASP A 306 -1.95 7.01 5.19
C ASP A 306 -0.68 6.69 4.39
N ALA A 307 0.32 7.57 4.40
CA ALA A 307 1.57 7.23 3.77
C ALA A 307 2.15 6.18 4.69
N VAL A 308 2.01 4.89 4.33
CA VAL A 308 2.94 3.90 4.87
C VAL A 308 4.29 4.51 4.56
N THR A 309 4.96 5.01 5.60
CA THR A 309 6.19 5.78 5.40
C THR A 309 7.11 4.90 4.59
N THR A 310 7.98 5.48 3.78
CA THR A 310 8.89 4.67 2.96
C THR A 310 9.65 3.64 3.85
N THR A 311 9.86 4.00 5.12
CA THR A 311 10.28 3.11 6.22
C THR A 311 9.33 1.94 6.51
N GLU A 312 8.05 2.17 6.81
CA GLU A 312 7.09 1.09 7.09
C GLU A 312 6.90 0.14 5.90
N LYS A 313 7.00 0.66 4.66
CA LYS A 313 6.97 -0.18 3.44
C LYS A 313 8.19 -1.10 3.40
N ALA A 314 9.37 -0.54 3.66
CA ALA A 314 10.62 -1.30 3.71
C ALA A 314 10.60 -2.37 4.80
N LEU A 315 10.06 -2.08 5.99
CA LEU A 315 9.91 -3.05 7.08
C LEU A 315 9.00 -4.22 6.66
N LEU A 316 7.86 -3.94 6.05
CA LEU A 316 6.95 -4.98 5.58
C LEU A 316 7.56 -5.87 4.49
N VAL A 317 8.37 -5.29 3.60
CA VAL A 317 9.10 -6.06 2.57
C VAL A 317 10.10 -7.02 3.23
N ILE A 318 10.85 -6.54 4.23
CA ILE A 318 11.80 -7.37 4.99
C ILE A 318 11.04 -8.51 5.70
N GLU A 319 10.00 -8.19 6.47
CA GLU A 319 9.21 -9.18 7.20
C GLU A 319 8.66 -10.28 6.28
N LYS A 320 8.06 -9.90 5.14
CA LYS A 320 7.54 -10.85 4.15
C LYS A 320 8.64 -11.68 3.50
N ALA A 321 9.78 -11.07 3.20
CA ALA A 321 10.92 -11.78 2.62
C ALA A 321 11.46 -12.84 3.58
N LEU A 322 11.66 -12.46 4.85
CA LEU A 322 12.17 -13.37 5.88
C LEU A 322 11.18 -14.50 6.19
N ALA A 323 9.88 -14.21 6.28
CA ALA A 323 8.84 -15.23 6.45
C ALA A 323 8.80 -16.24 5.28
N ALA A 324 9.14 -15.79 4.06
CA ALA A 324 9.26 -16.62 2.87
C ALA A 324 10.66 -17.25 2.69
N ASN A 325 11.55 -17.11 3.67
CA ASN A 325 12.96 -17.53 3.61
C ASN A 325 13.72 -17.00 2.37
N LYS A 326 13.36 -15.80 1.90
CA LYS A 326 14.07 -15.11 0.81
C LYS A 326 15.29 -14.40 1.37
N LYS A 327 16.42 -14.58 0.69
CA LYS A 327 17.71 -14.00 1.04
C LYS A 327 18.02 -12.68 0.32
N ASN A 328 17.41 -12.47 -0.84
CA ASN A 328 17.53 -11.24 -1.62
C ASN A 328 16.38 -10.30 -1.26
N ILE A 329 16.71 -9.14 -0.71
CA ILE A 329 15.74 -8.16 -0.23
C ILE A 329 16.03 -6.83 -0.89
N GLU A 330 15.02 -6.24 -1.51
CA GLU A 330 15.11 -4.92 -2.13
C GLU A 330 14.11 -3.98 -1.46
N ILE A 331 14.63 -2.88 -0.91
CA ILE A 331 13.83 -1.84 -0.27
C ILE A 331 14.11 -0.49 -0.93
N THR A 332 13.13 0.40 -0.87
CA THR A 332 13.30 1.82 -1.19
C THR A 332 13.09 2.60 0.09
N LEU A 333 13.87 3.65 0.31
CA LEU A 333 13.75 4.58 1.43
C LEU A 333 13.83 6.02 0.90
N ASP A 334 13.37 6.99 1.70
CA ASP A 334 13.47 8.40 1.34
C ASP A 334 14.94 8.87 1.32
N ALA A 335 15.22 9.88 0.50
CA ALA A 335 16.59 10.40 0.31
C ALA A 335 17.27 10.85 1.61
N ASP A 336 16.45 11.35 2.56
CA ASP A 336 16.83 11.88 3.87
C ASP A 336 16.58 10.89 5.02
N ALA A 337 16.47 9.58 4.73
CA ALA A 337 16.28 8.54 5.74
C ALA A 337 17.32 8.65 6.87
N GLY A 338 16.85 9.05 8.05
CA GLY A 338 17.69 9.30 9.21
C GLY A 338 18.11 8.04 9.98
N ARG A 339 18.91 8.23 11.03
CA ARG A 339 19.45 7.16 11.87
C ARG A 339 18.39 6.22 12.43
N ASP A 340 17.26 6.74 12.87
CA ASP A 340 16.18 5.93 13.43
C ASP A 340 15.54 5.00 12.39
N VAL A 341 15.47 5.44 11.13
CA VAL A 341 14.96 4.63 10.01
C VAL A 341 15.91 3.48 9.72
N LEU A 342 17.18 3.79 9.50
CA LEU A 342 18.21 2.78 9.18
C LEU A 342 18.40 1.78 10.33
N LYS A 343 18.30 2.24 11.58
CA LYS A 343 18.27 1.35 12.75
C LYS A 343 17.10 0.38 12.72
N LYS A 344 15.88 0.83 12.41
CA LYS A 344 14.72 -0.06 12.28
C LYS A 344 14.91 -1.10 11.17
N ILE A 345 15.50 -0.71 10.04
CA ILE A 345 15.84 -1.65 8.95
C ILE A 345 16.83 -2.70 9.45
N LYS A 346 17.90 -2.28 10.14
CA LYS A 346 18.86 -3.19 10.76
C LYS A 346 18.19 -4.15 11.74
N ASP A 347 17.36 -3.62 12.64
CA ASP A 347 16.67 -4.41 13.66
C ASP A 347 15.71 -5.44 13.02
N ALA A 348 15.03 -5.09 11.92
CA ALA A 348 14.16 -6.00 11.18
C ALA A 348 14.90 -7.18 10.54
N LEU A 349 16.18 -7.00 10.19
CA LEU A 349 17.01 -8.07 9.62
C LEU A 349 17.51 -9.06 10.68
N SER A 350 17.46 -8.72 11.97
CA SER A 350 18.09 -9.49 13.07
C SER A 350 17.58 -10.92 13.24
N SER A 351 16.43 -11.28 12.66
CA SER A 351 15.89 -12.64 12.68
C SER A 351 16.45 -13.56 11.58
N ALA A 352 17.22 -13.02 10.63
CA ALA A 352 17.86 -13.80 9.58
C ALA A 352 19.16 -14.46 10.06
N ASP A 353 19.59 -15.50 9.37
CA ASP A 353 20.89 -16.12 9.61
C ASP A 353 22.03 -15.15 9.25
N ASP A 354 23.12 -15.21 10.02
CA ASP A 354 24.35 -14.48 9.78
C ASP A 354 24.90 -14.72 8.37
N GLY A 355 25.32 -13.65 7.69
CA GLY A 355 25.89 -13.70 6.34
C GLY A 355 24.93 -14.24 5.27
N SER A 356 23.61 -14.15 5.49
CA SER A 356 22.64 -14.73 4.55
C SER A 356 21.91 -13.70 3.68
N ILE A 357 21.93 -12.40 4.03
CA ILE A 357 21.11 -11.38 3.35
C ILE A 357 21.87 -10.62 2.28
N GLU A 358 21.32 -10.57 1.08
CA GLU A 358 21.74 -9.68 0.00
C GLU A 358 20.73 -8.52 -0.10
N LEU A 359 21.10 -7.34 0.43
CA LEU A 359 20.22 -6.18 0.56
C LEU A 359 20.46 -5.15 -0.54
N THR A 360 19.41 -4.70 -1.22
CA THR A 360 19.44 -3.50 -2.08
C THR A 360 18.63 -2.38 -1.42
N VAL A 361 19.24 -1.20 -1.24
CA VAL A 361 18.60 -0.02 -0.67
C VAL A 361 18.60 1.12 -1.69
N ASN A 362 17.43 1.36 -2.29
CA ASN A 362 17.20 2.43 -3.26
C ASN A 362 16.77 3.73 -2.57
N GLY A 363 17.02 4.86 -3.23
CA GLY A 363 16.49 6.18 -2.84
C GLY A 363 17.33 6.97 -1.84
N VAL A 364 17.99 6.31 -0.88
CA VAL A 364 18.82 6.98 0.15
C VAL A 364 20.03 7.66 -0.46
N GLU A 365 20.26 8.94 -0.14
CA GLU A 365 21.45 9.66 -0.58
C GLU A 365 22.59 9.63 0.45
N THR A 366 22.29 9.50 1.73
CA THR A 366 23.30 9.46 2.80
C THR A 366 23.02 8.33 3.78
N LEU A 367 24.01 7.46 3.99
CA LEU A 367 24.03 6.58 5.15
C LEU A 367 24.60 7.36 6.33
N CYS A 368 23.81 7.54 7.38
CA CYS A 368 24.27 8.23 8.57
C CYS A 368 25.31 7.40 9.35
N ALA A 369 25.91 8.00 10.37
CA ALA A 369 26.82 7.28 11.26
C ALA A 369 26.14 6.04 11.85
N GLU A 370 26.88 4.93 11.89
CA GLU A 370 26.46 3.65 12.46
C GLU A 370 25.20 3.01 11.82
N ALA A 371 24.83 3.42 10.59
CA ALA A 371 23.60 2.97 9.91
C ALA A 371 23.36 1.44 9.97
N PHE A 372 24.41 0.66 9.73
CA PHE A 372 24.42 -0.80 9.76
C PHE A 372 25.50 -1.35 10.71
N LEU A 373 25.83 -0.61 11.78
CA LEU A 373 26.79 -1.04 12.80
C LEU A 373 26.43 -2.45 13.31
N GLU A 374 27.40 -3.37 13.23
CA GLU A 374 27.28 -4.78 13.65
C GLU A 374 26.12 -5.53 12.98
N CYS A 375 25.78 -5.21 11.72
CA CYS A 375 24.76 -5.96 10.98
C CYS A 375 25.33 -7.26 10.39
N THR A 376 25.40 -8.30 11.23
CA THR A 376 26.07 -9.58 10.91
C THR A 376 25.29 -10.45 9.93
N GLN A 377 24.02 -10.12 9.69
CA GLN A 377 23.14 -10.80 8.73
C GLN A 377 23.48 -10.46 7.27
N LEU A 378 24.13 -9.33 7.01
CA LEU A 378 24.46 -8.91 5.65
C LEU A 378 25.57 -9.79 5.06
N LYS A 379 25.28 -10.38 3.90
CA LYS A 379 26.25 -10.95 2.95
C LYS A 379 26.70 -9.91 1.95
N SER A 380 25.79 -9.10 1.44
CA SER A 380 26.13 -7.99 0.54
C SER A 380 25.13 -6.86 0.61
N ILE A 381 25.57 -5.64 0.29
CA ILE A 381 24.70 -4.48 0.19
C ILE A 381 24.91 -3.70 -1.11
N ASN A 382 23.80 -3.33 -1.76
CA ASN A 382 23.76 -2.53 -2.98
C ASN A 382 23.06 -1.19 -2.70
N LEU A 383 23.74 -0.09 -3.04
CA LEU A 383 23.43 1.28 -2.66
C LEU A 383 23.53 2.21 -3.89
N PRO A 384 22.63 2.06 -4.88
CA PRO A 384 22.77 2.73 -6.16
C PRO A 384 22.62 4.26 -6.07
N ASN A 385 21.99 4.82 -5.03
CA ASN A 385 21.77 6.27 -4.90
C ASN A 385 22.63 6.95 -3.83
N VAL A 386 23.35 6.20 -3.01
CA VAL A 386 24.11 6.75 -1.88
C VAL A 386 25.31 7.55 -2.39
N LYS A 387 25.38 8.80 -1.96
CA LYS A 387 26.47 9.76 -2.20
C LYS A 387 27.46 9.82 -1.04
N SER A 388 26.99 9.63 0.20
CA SER A 388 27.83 9.70 1.39
C SER A 388 27.61 8.50 2.31
N ILE A 389 28.72 7.87 2.71
CA ILE A 389 28.74 6.80 3.72
C ILE A 389 29.28 7.40 5.02
N GLY A 390 28.49 7.37 6.09
CA GLY A 390 28.84 7.99 7.37
C GLY A 390 29.90 7.22 8.18
N GLN A 391 30.33 7.85 9.27
CA GLN A 391 31.28 7.26 10.22
C GLN A 391 30.77 5.92 10.74
N SER A 392 31.63 4.90 10.74
CA SER A 392 31.32 3.55 11.24
C SER A 392 30.05 2.92 10.65
N ALA A 393 29.61 3.34 9.46
CA ALA A 393 28.33 2.92 8.88
C ALA A 393 28.19 1.39 8.77
N PHE A 394 29.27 0.66 8.53
CA PHE A 394 29.32 -0.80 8.44
C PHE A 394 30.32 -1.44 9.42
N TYR A 395 30.69 -0.74 10.49
CA TYR A 395 31.66 -1.24 11.47
C TYR A 395 31.23 -2.63 11.98
N SER A 396 32.16 -3.59 11.97
CA SER A 396 31.96 -4.99 12.38
C SER A 396 30.87 -5.77 11.63
N CYS A 397 30.59 -5.43 10.36
CA CYS A 397 29.80 -6.31 9.47
C CYS A 397 30.65 -7.49 8.96
N TYR A 398 31.08 -8.39 9.85
CA TYR A 398 32.14 -9.36 9.57
C TYR A 398 31.80 -10.43 8.52
N ASN A 399 30.52 -10.72 8.26
CA ASN A 399 30.10 -11.63 7.19
C ASN A 399 29.86 -10.96 5.83
N MET A 400 29.94 -9.62 5.75
CA MET A 400 29.64 -8.89 4.53
C MET A 400 30.76 -9.06 3.51
N GLU A 401 30.46 -9.73 2.40
CA GLU A 401 31.37 -10.05 1.29
C GLU A 401 31.47 -8.93 0.26
N ALA A 402 30.41 -8.15 0.06
CA ALA A 402 30.40 -7.12 -0.97
C ALA A 402 29.61 -5.85 -0.61
N VAL A 403 30.18 -4.71 -0.99
CA VAL A 403 29.52 -3.39 -0.95
C VAL A 403 29.53 -2.80 -2.35
N ASN A 404 28.37 -2.43 -2.86
CA ASN A 404 28.22 -1.76 -4.16
C ASN A 404 27.58 -0.37 -3.99
N ALA A 405 28.39 0.69 -3.99
CA ALA A 405 27.95 2.08 -3.86
C ALA A 405 28.58 2.95 -4.97
N PRO A 406 28.20 2.74 -6.24
CA PRO A 406 28.90 3.32 -7.40
C PRO A 406 28.79 4.85 -7.49
N ASN A 407 27.90 5.47 -6.72
CA ASN A 407 27.70 6.92 -6.68
C ASN A 407 28.24 7.57 -5.39
N ALA A 408 28.86 6.79 -4.50
CA ALA A 408 29.43 7.34 -3.27
C ALA A 408 30.66 8.18 -3.59
N THR A 409 30.65 9.45 -3.16
CA THR A 409 31.75 10.42 -3.31
C THR A 409 32.41 10.77 -1.97
N SER A 410 31.75 10.46 -0.84
CA SER A 410 32.25 10.71 0.51
C SER A 410 32.18 9.46 1.39
N ILE A 411 33.24 9.19 2.14
CA ILE A 411 33.33 8.06 3.09
C ILE A 411 33.80 8.60 4.45
N GLY A 412 33.06 8.31 5.52
CA GLY A 412 33.40 8.72 6.88
C GLY A 412 34.48 7.84 7.53
N ASP A 413 34.96 8.29 8.68
CA ASP A 413 35.94 7.55 9.47
C ASP A 413 35.42 6.15 9.82
N MET A 414 36.31 5.16 9.80
CA MET A 414 36.02 3.80 10.24
C MET A 414 34.84 3.10 9.51
N ALA A 415 34.44 3.57 8.33
CA ALA A 415 33.20 3.14 7.68
C ALA A 415 33.07 1.61 7.47
N PHE A 416 34.17 0.89 7.23
CA PHE A 416 34.19 -0.56 7.02
C PHE A 416 35.14 -1.30 7.98
N VAL A 417 35.43 -0.74 9.16
CA VAL A 417 36.33 -1.40 10.13
C VAL A 417 35.81 -2.78 10.49
N ALA A 418 36.72 -3.76 10.58
CA ALA A 418 36.42 -5.14 10.95
C ALA A 418 35.39 -5.86 10.04
N CYS A 419 35.21 -5.40 8.79
CA CYS A 419 34.49 -6.16 7.76
C CYS A 419 35.39 -7.27 7.17
N THR A 420 35.75 -8.27 7.98
CA THR A 420 36.75 -9.30 7.62
C THR A 420 36.29 -10.25 6.49
N GLY A 421 34.98 -10.38 6.27
CA GLY A 421 34.38 -11.08 5.14
C GLY A 421 34.49 -10.35 3.80
N LEU A 422 34.86 -9.07 3.78
CA LEU A 422 34.79 -8.23 2.60
C LEU A 422 35.74 -8.72 1.50
N ARG A 423 35.22 -8.86 0.27
CA ARG A 423 35.92 -9.32 -0.93
C ARG A 423 35.81 -8.33 -2.08
N LYS A 424 34.74 -7.55 -2.13
CA LYS A 424 34.54 -6.57 -3.20
C LYS A 424 33.95 -5.27 -2.67
N VAL A 425 34.53 -4.15 -3.11
CA VAL A 425 34.03 -2.81 -2.79
C VAL A 425 33.94 -2.03 -4.09
N THR A 426 32.76 -1.48 -4.39
CA THR A 426 32.56 -0.56 -5.52
C THR A 426 32.15 0.80 -5.00
N LEU A 427 32.89 1.82 -5.40
CA LEU A 427 32.74 3.21 -4.99
C LEU A 427 32.72 4.12 -6.22
N GLY A 428 32.20 5.35 -6.04
CA GLY A 428 32.15 6.35 -7.09
C GLY A 428 33.44 7.16 -7.24
N ASN A 429 33.30 8.41 -7.66
CA ASN A 429 34.40 9.37 -7.73
C ASN A 429 34.58 10.02 -6.34
N ILE A 430 35.47 9.45 -5.53
CA ILE A 430 35.75 9.87 -4.16
C ILE A 430 36.38 11.27 -4.16
N SER A 431 35.65 12.22 -3.57
CA SER A 431 36.08 13.59 -3.33
C SER A 431 36.47 13.84 -1.87
N LYS A 432 36.07 12.96 -0.95
CA LYS A 432 36.40 13.06 0.47
C LYS A 432 36.41 11.69 1.15
N ALA A 433 37.41 11.40 1.97
CA ALA A 433 37.46 10.16 2.76
C ALA A 433 38.05 10.39 4.16
N GLY A 434 37.50 9.69 5.15
CA GLY A 434 38.00 9.67 6.53
C GLY A 434 39.23 8.78 6.73
N THR A 435 39.63 8.59 7.99
CA THR A 435 40.71 7.69 8.40
C THR A 435 40.17 6.30 8.75
N ASP A 436 41.06 5.31 8.78
CA ASP A 436 40.81 3.96 9.28
C ASP A 436 39.65 3.22 8.58
N ILE A 437 39.30 3.64 7.35
CA ILE A 437 38.13 3.17 6.61
C ILE A 437 38.09 1.64 6.50
N PHE A 438 39.23 1.00 6.26
CA PHE A 438 39.38 -0.45 6.10
C PHE A 438 40.27 -1.06 7.18
N GLU A 439 40.34 -0.47 8.37
CA GLU A 439 41.10 -1.06 9.48
C GLU A 439 40.59 -2.47 9.77
N ILE A 440 41.51 -3.41 10.07
CA ILE A 440 41.24 -4.84 10.32
C ILE A 440 40.77 -5.62 9.07
N CYS A 441 40.44 -4.95 7.95
CA CYS A 441 40.15 -5.64 6.70
C CYS A 441 41.44 -6.14 6.03
N ASP A 442 41.36 -7.32 5.41
CA ASP A 442 42.44 -7.89 4.61
C ASP A 442 42.46 -7.31 3.17
N THR A 443 42.66 -5.99 3.07
CA THR A 443 42.63 -5.25 1.80
C THR A 443 43.57 -5.85 0.75
N ARG A 444 44.80 -6.17 1.15
CA ARG A 444 45.88 -6.59 0.27
C ARG A 444 45.65 -7.96 -0.37
N TYR A 445 45.08 -8.92 0.35
CA TYR A 445 44.92 -10.28 -0.18
C TYR A 445 43.48 -10.62 -0.57
N SER A 446 42.49 -9.91 -0.02
CA SER A 446 41.10 -10.31 -0.13
C SER A 446 40.21 -9.35 -0.93
N ILE A 447 40.52 -8.03 -0.97
CA ILE A 447 39.58 -7.03 -1.49
C ILE A 447 39.90 -6.56 -2.91
N ASP A 448 38.95 -6.81 -3.82
CA ASP A 448 38.90 -6.21 -5.15
C ASP A 448 38.13 -4.87 -5.07
N LEU A 449 38.83 -3.75 -5.28
CA LEU A 449 38.26 -2.40 -5.27
C LEU A 449 37.90 -1.95 -6.69
N VAL A 450 36.74 -1.32 -6.84
CA VAL A 450 36.27 -0.73 -8.09
C VAL A 450 35.96 0.75 -7.85
N LEU A 451 36.55 1.61 -8.67
CA LEU A 451 36.43 3.06 -8.63
C LEU A 451 35.88 3.60 -9.96
N SER A 452 35.31 4.79 -9.92
CA SER A 452 34.88 5.50 -11.13
C SER A 452 36.06 5.79 -12.06
N GLY A 453 35.83 5.78 -13.39
CA GLY A 453 36.88 5.98 -14.38
C GLY A 453 37.48 7.40 -14.44
N ASP A 454 36.82 8.35 -13.78
CA ASP A 454 37.22 9.74 -13.60
C ASP A 454 37.76 10.03 -12.19
N GLN A 455 38.04 9.01 -11.39
CA GLN A 455 38.68 9.16 -10.08
C GLN A 455 40.01 9.91 -10.25
N ARG A 456 40.17 11.01 -9.52
CA ARG A 456 41.44 11.73 -9.38
C ARG A 456 42.35 11.02 -8.39
N LYS A 457 43.66 11.15 -8.58
CA LYS A 457 44.62 10.76 -7.55
C LYS A 457 44.29 11.51 -6.24
N MET A 458 44.30 10.80 -5.11
CA MET A 458 44.10 11.39 -3.78
C MET A 458 45.40 12.00 -3.25
N SER A 459 45.31 12.91 -2.28
CA SER A 459 46.45 13.51 -1.60
C SER A 459 47.44 12.45 -1.11
N ASP A 460 48.74 12.77 -1.08
CA ASP A 460 49.77 11.81 -0.63
C ASP A 460 49.72 11.52 0.89
N LYS A 461 49.04 12.37 1.66
CA LYS A 461 48.87 12.25 3.11
C LYS A 461 47.46 12.63 3.54
N TYR A 462 47.01 12.00 4.61
CA TYR A 462 45.84 12.39 5.37
C TYR A 462 46.06 13.77 6.04
N THR A 463 45.06 14.64 6.00
CA THR A 463 45.09 15.96 6.65
C THR A 463 43.98 16.06 7.69
N GLU A 464 43.89 17.18 8.42
CA GLU A 464 42.79 17.45 9.35
C GLU A 464 41.41 17.45 8.67
N THR A 465 41.33 17.64 7.34
CA THR A 465 40.07 17.64 6.58
C THR A 465 39.74 16.30 5.96
N GLY A 466 40.65 15.32 6.03
CA GLY A 466 40.50 13.98 5.45
C GLY A 466 41.47 13.71 4.30
N TRP A 467 41.23 12.60 3.58
CA TRP A 467 41.75 12.41 2.23
C TRP A 467 40.90 13.19 1.24
N GLU A 468 41.55 13.94 0.35
CA GLU A 468 40.91 14.73 -0.70
C GLU A 468 41.66 14.50 -2.02
N PRO A 469 41.02 14.67 -3.20
CA PRO A 469 41.73 14.65 -4.48
C PRO A 469 42.88 15.65 -4.50
N ASP A 470 44.05 15.21 -4.92
CA ASP A 470 45.20 16.08 -5.12
C ASP A 470 44.82 17.15 -6.17
N PRO A 471 44.75 18.46 -5.82
CA PRO A 471 44.28 19.52 -6.71
C PRO A 471 45.08 19.59 -8.00
N ASP A 472 46.37 19.24 -7.96
CA ASP A 472 47.27 19.22 -9.11
C ASP A 472 47.50 17.78 -9.63
N GLY A 473 46.78 16.80 -9.08
CA GLY A 473 46.94 15.39 -9.34
C GLY A 473 46.33 14.93 -10.67
N GLU A 474 46.99 13.97 -11.30
CA GLU A 474 46.51 13.29 -12.49
C GLU A 474 45.28 12.41 -12.22
N ASN A 475 44.68 11.87 -13.29
CA ASN A 475 43.66 10.83 -13.15
C ASN A 475 44.28 9.60 -12.47
N TYR A 476 43.61 9.07 -11.46
CA TYR A 476 44.10 7.93 -10.68
C TYR A 476 44.43 6.73 -11.58
N LYS A 477 43.60 6.48 -12.60
CA LYS A 477 43.82 5.35 -13.53
C LYS A 477 45.17 5.38 -14.26
N ASP A 478 45.79 6.56 -14.36
CA ASP A 478 47.06 6.80 -15.03
C ASP A 478 48.24 6.92 -14.05
N SER A 479 47.97 6.90 -12.74
CA SER A 479 48.96 7.15 -11.70
C SER A 479 49.75 5.91 -11.26
N SER A 480 50.89 6.15 -10.62
CA SER A 480 51.74 5.07 -10.09
C SER A 480 51.09 4.29 -8.95
N GLU A 481 50.16 4.89 -8.23
CA GLU A 481 49.40 4.31 -7.13
C GLU A 481 48.42 3.25 -7.66
N HIS A 482 47.77 3.50 -8.80
CA HIS A 482 46.91 2.50 -9.43
C HIS A 482 47.68 1.25 -9.86
N LEU A 483 48.90 1.41 -10.41
CA LEU A 483 49.79 0.30 -10.75
C LEU A 483 50.15 -0.55 -9.51
N LYS A 484 50.31 0.09 -8.35
CA LYS A 484 50.61 -0.57 -7.08
C LYS A 484 49.36 -1.03 -6.32
N CYS A 485 48.18 -0.83 -6.88
CA CYS A 485 46.90 -1.03 -6.21
C CYS A 485 46.82 -0.31 -4.85
N ASP A 486 47.41 0.87 -4.74
CA ASP A 486 47.40 1.69 -3.53
C ASP A 486 46.28 2.75 -3.63
N PHE A 487 45.44 2.88 -2.60
CA PHE A 487 44.37 3.88 -2.51
C PHE A 487 44.05 4.21 -1.04
N LEU A 488 43.95 5.49 -0.69
CA LEU A 488 43.67 5.99 0.69
C LEU A 488 44.61 5.41 1.77
N GLY A 489 45.88 5.17 1.43
CA GLY A 489 46.86 4.58 2.34
C GLY A 489 46.79 3.05 2.49
N TYR A 490 45.85 2.39 1.80
CA TYR A 490 45.72 0.94 1.76
C TYR A 490 46.22 0.36 0.45
N ARG A 491 46.70 -0.88 0.50
CA ARG A 491 47.06 -1.68 -0.68
C ARG A 491 46.01 -2.76 -0.89
N PHE A 492 45.38 -2.80 -2.07
CA PHE A 492 44.27 -3.71 -2.40
C PHE A 492 44.70 -4.86 -3.29
N LYS A 493 44.09 -6.04 -3.13
CA LYS A 493 44.34 -7.23 -3.98
C LYS A 493 44.26 -6.89 -5.48
N SER A 494 43.22 -6.17 -5.88
CA SER A 494 43.14 -5.56 -7.20
C SER A 494 42.37 -4.25 -7.15
N ILE A 495 42.68 -3.34 -8.06
CA ILE A 495 41.92 -2.11 -8.28
C ILE A 495 41.50 -2.02 -9.75
N SER A 496 40.23 -1.75 -9.98
CA SER A 496 39.68 -1.38 -11.29
C SER A 496 39.27 0.09 -11.25
N CYS A 497 39.76 0.89 -12.19
CA CYS A 497 39.43 2.31 -12.33
C CYS A 497 39.05 2.58 -13.79
N GLY A 498 37.75 2.70 -14.06
CA GLY A 498 37.23 2.82 -15.42
C GLY A 498 37.55 1.60 -16.28
N ASP A 499 38.30 1.80 -17.36
CA ASP A 499 38.69 0.78 -18.33
C ASP A 499 39.99 0.04 -17.95
N LYS A 500 40.68 0.47 -16.90
CA LYS A 500 41.95 -0.13 -16.46
C LYS A 500 41.76 -0.94 -15.17
N LYS A 501 42.42 -2.10 -15.10
CA LYS A 501 42.46 -2.95 -13.92
C LYS A 501 43.88 -3.46 -13.67
N TYR A 502 44.34 -3.34 -12.43
CA TYR A 502 45.59 -3.94 -11.96
C TYR A 502 45.34 -4.90 -10.80
N ASN A 503 46.14 -5.95 -10.74
CA ASN A 503 46.11 -6.95 -9.68
C ASN A 503 47.54 -7.09 -9.14
N LEU A 504 47.68 -7.08 -7.82
CA LEU A 504 48.99 -7.13 -7.15
C LEU A 504 49.81 -8.38 -7.46
N TYR A 505 49.13 -9.47 -7.83
CA TYR A 505 49.72 -10.79 -7.97
C TYR A 505 49.67 -11.30 -9.43
N SER A 506 49.37 -10.44 -10.40
CA SER A 506 49.27 -10.77 -11.84
C SER A 506 50.45 -10.29 -12.65
#